data_AF-A0A4S2AV72-F1
#
_entry.id   AF-A0A4S2AV72-F1
#
_cell.length_a   1.000
_cell.length_b   1.000
_cell.length_c   1.000
_cell.angle_alpha   90.00
_cell.angle_beta   90.00
_cell.angle_gamma   90.00
#
_symmetry.space_group_name_H-M   'P 1'
#
loop_
_entity.id
_entity.type
_entity.pdbx_description
1 polymer ?
#
loop_
_entity_poly.entity_id
_entity_poly.type
_entity_poly.pdbx_seq_one_letter_code
_entity_poly.pdbx_strand_id
1 'polypeptide(L)' 'MEKQNNIVLAPSTSQVTELYNLWRENHSGRLADFYKFMVNPSAVRDRFISSLEMQYDLIGSFIVTKIAKQ' A
#
# COMPACT_ATOMS: atom_id res chain seq x y z
N MET A 1 13.57 -16.73 -0.51
CA MET A 1 12.82 -16.22 -1.68
C MET A 1 13.05 -14.71 -1.76
N GLU A 2 13.76 -14.23 -2.77
CA GLU A 2 13.84 -12.79 -3.03
C GLU A 2 12.45 -12.28 -3.41
N LYS A 3 11.93 -11.27 -2.68
CA LYS A 3 10.69 -10.59 -3.05
C LYS A 3 10.97 -9.81 -4.34
N GLN A 4 10.59 -10.38 -5.47
CA GLN A 4 10.67 -9.70 -6.76
C GLN A 4 9.68 -8.53 -6.74
N ASN A 5 10.19 -7.30 -6.84
CA ASN A 5 9.39 -6.08 -6.90
C ASN A 5 8.80 -5.91 -8.32
N ASN A 6 8.04 -6.91 -8.76
CA ASN A 6 7.44 -6.97 -10.09
C ASN A 6 6.10 -6.24 -10.09
N ILE A 7 5.78 -5.55 -11.20
CA ILE A 7 4.51 -4.83 -11.38
C ILE A 7 3.27 -5.73 -11.23
N VAL A 8 3.40 -7.03 -11.53
CA VAL A 8 2.33 -8.03 -11.37
C VAL A 8 1.99 -8.27 -9.89
N LEU A 9 2.97 -8.09 -9.01
CA LEU A 9 2.80 -8.20 -7.55
C LEU A 9 2.59 -6.83 -6.89
N ALA A 10 2.57 -5.75 -7.68
CA ALA A 10 2.26 -4.44 -7.15
C ALA A 10 0.79 -4.44 -6.67
N PRO A 11 0.51 -3.98 -5.45
CA PRO A 11 -0.87 -3.87 -4.97
C PRO A 11 -1.69 -3.00 -5.93
N SER A 12 -2.59 -3.61 -6.69
CA SER A 12 -3.57 -2.94 -7.54
C SER A 12 -4.74 -2.51 -6.66
N THR A 13 -4.53 -1.44 -5.91
CA THR A 13 -5.53 -0.91 -5.00
C THR A 13 -6.11 0.39 -5.56
N SER A 14 -7.45 0.45 -5.60
CA SER A 14 -8.20 1.67 -5.87
C SER A 14 -8.09 2.69 -4.72
N GLN A 15 -7.54 2.29 -3.57
CA GLN A 15 -7.45 3.06 -2.32
C GLN A 15 -6.12 3.83 -2.20
N VAL A 16 -5.75 4.54 -3.27
CA VAL A 16 -4.53 5.37 -3.29
C VAL A 16 -4.59 6.47 -2.23
N THR A 17 -5.79 7.01 -1.99
CA THR A 17 -6.03 8.05 -0.98
C THR A 17 -5.81 7.52 0.44
N GLU A 18 -6.38 6.36 0.79
CA GLU A 18 -6.17 5.77 2.11
C GLU A 18 -4.69 5.44 2.35
N LEU A 19 -4.01 4.87 1.35
CA LEU A 19 -2.58 4.58 1.45
C LEU A 19 -1.72 5.82 1.63
N TYR A 20 -2.03 6.90 0.90
CA TYR A 20 -1.33 8.16 1.07
C TYR A 20 -1.54 8.72 2.48
N ASN A 21 -2.75 8.65 3.02
CA ASN A 21 -3.04 9.09 4.38
C ASN A 21 -2.25 8.27 5.42
N LEU A 22 -2.23 6.94 5.29
CA LEU A 22 -1.45 6.05 6.16
C LEU A 22 0.07 6.33 6.07
N TRP A 23 0.56 6.64 4.87
CA TRP A 23 1.96 7.00 4.64
C TRP A 23 2.30 8.34 5.32
N ARG A 24 1.41 9.32 5.19
CA ARG A 24 1.54 10.68 5.76
C ARG A 24 1.60 10.74 7.28
N GLU A 25 1.18 9.69 7.98
CA GLU A 25 1.31 9.62 9.45
C GLU A 25 2.77 9.64 9.91
N ASN A 26 3.68 9.05 9.12
CA ASN A 26 5.10 8.91 9.47
C ASN A 26 6.05 9.56 8.45
N HIS A 27 5.51 10.17 7.39
CA HIS A 27 6.30 10.79 6.32
C HIS A 27 5.79 12.18 5.99
N SER A 28 6.71 13.09 5.68
CA SER A 28 6.40 14.40 5.11
C SER A 28 6.54 14.38 3.60
N GLY A 29 5.70 15.14 2.89
CA GLY A 29 5.75 15.23 1.42
C GLY A 29 4.38 15.29 0.77
N ARG A 30 4.35 15.66 -0.51
CA ARG A 30 3.13 15.73 -1.31
C ARG A 30 2.79 14.36 -1.91
N LEU A 31 1.62 14.24 -2.54
CA LEU A 31 1.22 13.02 -3.24
C LEU A 31 2.24 12.55 -4.29
N ALA A 32 2.92 13.49 -4.97
CA ALA A 32 4.00 13.16 -5.89
C ALA A 32 5.21 12.48 -5.19
N ASP A 33 5.51 12.86 -3.96
CA ASP A 33 6.59 12.27 -3.17
C ASP A 33 6.19 10.87 -2.69
N PHE A 34 4.91 10.68 -2.35
CA PHE A 34 4.36 9.35 -2.07
C PHE A 34 4.45 8.42 -3.29
N TYR A 35 4.10 8.88 -4.49
CA TYR A 35 4.26 8.06 -5.69
C TYR A 35 5.73 7.68 -5.92
N LYS A 36 6.66 8.63 -5.78
CA LYS A 36 8.09 8.36 -5.86
C LYS A 36 8.55 7.34 -4.81
N PHE A 37 8.06 7.46 -3.59
CA PHE A 37 8.32 6.52 -2.50
C PHE A 37 7.84 5.10 -2.86
N MET A 38 6.63 4.97 -3.40
CA MET A 38 6.03 3.67 -3.73
C MET A 38 6.75 2.94 -4.87
N VAL A 39 7.26 3.70 -5.86
CA VAL A 39 7.96 3.13 -7.04
C VAL A 39 9.47 2.95 -6.82
N ASN A 40 10.05 3.55 -5.78
CA ASN A 40 11.47 3.43 -5.49
C ASN A 40 11.71 2.28 -4.48
N PRO A 41 12.39 1.19 -4.88
CA PRO A 41 12.72 0.10 -3.96
C PRO A 41 13.58 0.60 -2.81
N SER A 42 13.13 0.39 -1.57
CA SER A 42 13.89 0.74 -0.37
C SER A 42 13.42 -0.05 0.83
N ALA A 43 14.31 -0.25 1.81
CA ALA A 43 13.97 -0.96 3.05
C ALA A 43 12.82 -0.28 3.83
N VAL A 44 12.71 1.05 3.75
CA VAL A 44 11.63 1.82 4.40
C VAL A 44 10.30 1.55 3.70
N ARG A 45 10.29 1.56 2.36
CA ARG A 45 9.12 1.18 1.57
C ARG A 45 8.69 -0.25 1.86
N ASP A 46 9.62 -1.20 1.93
CA ASP A 46 9.27 -2.60 2.17
C ASP A 46 8.68 -2.83 3.57
N ARG A 47 9.16 -2.10 4.58
CA ARG A 47 8.55 -2.06 5.91
C ARG A 47 7.15 -1.46 5.87
N PHE A 48 6.96 -0.34 5.16
CA PHE A 48 5.65 0.28 4.99
C PHE A 48 4.66 -0.70 4.35
N ILE A 49 5.01 -1.34 3.23
CA ILE A 49 4.15 -2.33 2.56
C ILE A 49 3.87 -3.52 3.46
N SER A 50 4.87 -4.00 4.21
CA SER A 50 4.70 -5.15 5.12
C SER A 50 3.85 -4.81 6.35
N SER A 51 3.70 -3.53 6.70
CA SER A 51 2.81 -3.07 7.78
C SER A 51 1.35 -2.95 7.36
N LEU A 52 1.07 -3.05 6.06
CA LEU A 52 -0.29 -3.03 5.54
C LEU A 52 -0.93 -4.40 5.71
N GLU A 53 -2.17 -4.43 6.17
CA GLU A 53 -3.04 -5.59 6.14
C GLU A 53 -4.13 -5.37 5.09
N MET A 54 -4.33 -6.35 4.21
CA MET A 54 -5.50 -6.37 3.34
C MET A 54 -6.61 -7.14 4.02
N GLN A 55 -7.66 -6.42 4.39
CA GLN A 55 -8.87 -6.98 4.96
C GLN A 55 -9.89 -7.20 3.84
N TYR A 56 -10.60 -8.32 3.90
CA TYR A 56 -11.61 -8.69 2.92
C TYR A 56 -12.94 -8.88 3.65
N ASP A 57 -13.93 -8.06 3.30
CA ASP A 57 -15.29 -8.22 3.79
C ASP A 57 -16.17 -8.76 2.66
N LEU A 58 -16.87 -9.86 2.91
CA LEU A 58 -17.83 -10.42 1.97
C LEU A 58 -19.21 -9.82 2.26
N ILE A 59 -19.71 -8.97 1.37
CA ILE A 59 -21.01 -8.31 1.52
C ILE A 59 -21.94 -8.84 0.42
N GLY A 60 -22.69 -9.90 0.77
CA GLY A 60 -23.57 -10.58 -0.16
C GLY A 60 -22.81 -11.17 -1.35
N SER A 61 -23.06 -10.67 -2.55
CA SER A 61 -22.41 -11.10 -3.80
C SER A 61 -21.14 -10.32 -4.17
N PHE A 62 -20.68 -9.40 -3.32
CA PHE A 62 -19.49 -8.58 -3.57
C PHE A 62 -18.42 -8.81 -2.52
N ILE A 63 -17.16 -8.67 -2.93
CA ILE A 63 -16.00 -8.65 -2.03
C ILE A 63 -15.53 -7.20 -1.93
N VAL A 64 -15.44 -6.70 -0.70
CA VAL A 64 -14.85 -5.39 -0.40
C VAL A 64 -13.46 -5.60 0.14
N THR A 65 -12.47 -4.99 -0.52
CA THR A 65 -11.09 -4.92 -0.05
C THR A 65 -10.88 -3.63 0.74
N LYS A 66 -10.25 -3.73 1.90
CA LYS A 66 -9.84 -2.59 2.74
C LYS A 66 -8.37 -2.72 3.07
N ILE A 67 -7.68 -1.59 3.10
CA ILE A 67 -6.29 -1.53 3.57
C ILE A 67 -6.27 -0.89 4.96
N ALA A 68 -5.72 -1.61 5.92
CA ALA A 68 -5.47 -1.13 7.28
C ALA A 68 -3.99 -1.30 7.64
N LYS A 69 -3.54 -0.69 8.74
CA LYS A 69 -2.29 -1.08 9.38
C LYS A 69 -2.54 -2.32 10.24
N GLN A 70 -1.58 -3.25 10.23
CA GLN A 70 -1.50 -4.34 11.20
C GLN A 70 -1.35 -3.81 12.63
#